data_AF-A0A369HY42-F1
#
_entry.id   AF-A0A369HY42-F1
#
_cell.length_a   1.000
_cell.length_b   1.000
_cell.length_c   1.000
_cell.angle_alpha   90.00
_cell.angle_beta   90.00
_cell.angle_gamma   90.00
#
_symmetry.space_group_name_H-M   'P 1'
#
loop_
_entity.id
_entity.type
_entity.pdbx_description
1 polymer ?
#
loop_
_entity_poly.entity_id
_entity_poly.type
_entity_poly.pdbx_seq_one_letter_code
_entity_poly.pdbx_strand_id
1 'polypeptide(L)'
;MSSATGGVDVDSSPDSNPADDGTPKNDVINENGLTGGDEDDHDPEVITVTASQVDLSLKKMISTKIAQLGDTLTYTIKVFNESGTLATGVEVSDSLATSVQFITGSFTTTRGTATLTNNVIVWTIGSIGANGDTVTLTYKVKAISEGIHFNTAEISKTNEPDVDSTPGNGNNSEDDNDQECFTVPFKLCPLEKIQASAPEYLTNVQWYKDGGSTPIVSGNTVLLSEVGTYTFTASNQQCPAGGCCPIIIESSDNCCPTQICIPFTITKKRK
;
A
#
# COMPACT_ATOMS: atom_id res chain seq x y z
N MET A 1 -28.26 47.43 26.45
CA MET A 1 -29.72 47.63 26.53
C MET A 1 -30.38 46.42 25.92
N SER A 2 -31.09 45.65 26.75
CA SER A 2 -32.28 44.83 26.43
C SER A 2 -32.68 44.23 27.79
N SER A 3 -33.30 45.04 28.66
CA SER A 3 -34.75 45.12 28.86
C SER A 3 -35.41 43.76 29.04
N ALA A 4 -35.26 43.19 30.24
CA ALA A 4 -36.14 42.14 30.73
C ALA A 4 -37.52 42.76 31.00
N THR A 5 -38.47 42.49 30.11
CA THR A 5 -39.89 42.71 30.37
C THR A 5 -40.51 41.34 30.60
N GLY A 6 -41.06 41.14 31.79
CA GLY A 6 -41.81 39.94 32.13
C GLY A 6 -42.92 39.69 31.13
N GLY A 7 -42.81 38.58 30.41
CA GLY A 7 -43.95 37.90 29.82
C GLY A 7 -44.58 37.05 30.90
N VAL A 8 -45.88 37.21 31.09
CA VAL A 8 -46.67 36.31 31.90
C VAL A 8 -46.79 35.03 31.09
N ASP A 9 -46.39 33.92 31.71
CA ASP A 9 -46.65 32.59 31.20
C ASP A 9 -48.17 32.41 30.98
N VAL A 10 -48.53 32.06 29.75
CA VAL A 10 -49.91 31.84 29.29
C VAL A 10 -50.06 30.44 28.68
N ASP A 11 -49.21 29.49 29.08
CA ASP A 11 -49.45 28.09 28.76
C ASP A 11 -50.42 27.42 29.76
N SER A 12 -50.92 26.26 29.33
CA SER A 12 -51.81 25.33 30.01
C SER A 12 -51.53 25.16 31.51
N SER A 13 -52.57 24.95 32.32
CA SER A 13 -52.39 24.65 33.76
C SER A 13 -51.33 23.55 33.97
N PRO A 14 -50.28 23.79 34.76
CA PRO A 14 -49.23 22.82 34.99
C PRO A 14 -49.83 21.54 35.58
N ASP A 15 -49.82 20.47 34.79
CA ASP A 15 -50.14 19.15 35.29
C ASP A 15 -49.01 18.16 34.94
N SER A 16 -49.20 16.91 35.34
CA SER A 16 -48.20 15.86 35.19
C SER A 16 -48.73 14.71 34.33
N ASN A 17 -49.72 15.01 33.48
CA ASN A 17 -50.41 14.04 32.64
C ASN A 17 -49.76 13.97 31.25
N PRO A 18 -48.89 12.98 30.97
CA PRO A 18 -48.20 12.82 29.69
C PRO A 18 -49.11 12.11 28.67
N ALA A 19 -50.38 12.50 28.62
CA ALA A 19 -51.36 11.99 27.67
C ALA A 19 -52.08 13.11 26.90
N ASP A 20 -51.81 14.37 27.26
CA ASP A 20 -52.20 15.54 26.46
C ASP A 20 -51.00 16.19 25.73
N ASP A 21 -49.78 15.67 25.95
CA ASP A 21 -48.56 16.00 25.25
C ASP A 21 -48.53 15.27 23.89
N GLY A 22 -49.21 15.86 22.91
CA GLY A 22 -49.28 15.33 21.55
C GLY A 22 -47.92 14.89 20.97
N THR A 23 -47.93 13.99 19.99
CA THR A 23 -46.72 13.47 19.35
C THR A 23 -45.84 14.59 18.79
N PRO A 24 -44.52 14.64 19.08
CA PRO A 24 -43.62 15.64 18.53
C PRO A 24 -43.61 15.60 17.01
N LYS A 25 -43.88 16.74 16.36
CA LYS A 25 -43.76 16.91 14.91
C LYS A 25 -42.50 17.73 14.63
N ASN A 26 -41.68 17.24 13.70
CA ASN A 26 -40.54 17.95 13.13
C ASN A 26 -40.98 18.42 11.74
N ASP A 27 -41.09 19.75 11.56
CA ASP A 27 -40.96 20.52 10.30
C ASP A 27 -41.98 21.68 10.22
N VAL A 28 -41.71 22.81 10.87
CA VAL A 28 -42.22 24.11 10.40
C VAL A 28 -41.31 25.30 10.76
N ILE A 29 -40.50 25.75 9.81
CA ILE A 29 -39.58 26.91 9.95
C ILE A 29 -40.24 28.30 9.85
N ASN A 30 -41.56 28.44 9.98
CA ASN A 30 -42.23 29.77 9.98
C ASN A 30 -43.68 29.80 10.50
N GLU A 31 -43.97 29.25 11.68
CA GLU A 31 -45.28 29.48 12.30
C GLU A 31 -45.20 30.61 13.34
N ASN A 32 -45.94 31.69 13.10
CA ASN A 32 -45.97 32.90 13.93
C ASN A 32 -46.84 32.73 15.21
N GLY A 33 -46.79 31.56 15.84
CA GLY A 33 -47.32 31.29 17.17
C GLY A 33 -48.82 31.51 17.38
N LEU A 34 -49.63 31.63 16.32
CA LEU A 34 -51.07 31.91 16.45
C LEU A 34 -51.98 30.70 16.18
N THR A 35 -51.44 29.54 15.82
CA THR A 35 -52.22 28.34 15.47
C THR A 35 -51.73 27.02 16.12
N GLY A 36 -50.90 27.09 17.17
CA GLY A 36 -50.48 25.89 17.92
C GLY A 36 -49.47 25.02 17.17
N GLY A 37 -48.56 25.67 16.43
CA GLY A 37 -47.33 25.08 15.88
C GLY A 37 -46.21 25.08 16.91
N ASP A 38 -45.18 24.28 16.62
CA ASP A 38 -44.00 24.00 17.44
C ASP A 38 -43.29 25.25 17.97
N GLU A 39 -42.91 25.22 19.26
CA GLU A 39 -42.07 26.23 19.90
C GLU A 39 -40.65 26.11 19.32
N ASP A 40 -40.09 27.24 18.87
CA ASP A 40 -38.75 27.34 18.28
C ASP A 40 -37.60 27.10 19.29
N ASP A 41 -37.93 26.82 20.56
CA ASP A 41 -37.00 26.53 21.64
C ASP A 41 -36.75 25.03 21.86
N HIS A 42 -37.38 24.16 21.06
CA HIS A 42 -37.26 22.71 21.15
C HIS A 42 -36.32 22.06 20.14
N ASP A 43 -35.49 22.85 19.46
CA ASP A 43 -34.47 22.34 18.54
C ASP A 43 -33.16 22.02 19.28
N PRO A 44 -32.78 20.75 19.47
CA PRO A 44 -31.45 20.42 19.97
C PRO A 44 -30.40 20.84 18.92
N GLU A 45 -29.63 21.90 19.22
CA GLU A 45 -28.49 22.25 18.39
C GLU A 45 -27.40 21.17 18.53
N VAL A 46 -27.10 20.50 17.42
CA VAL A 46 -26.05 19.48 17.35
C VAL A 46 -24.69 20.18 17.35
N ILE A 47 -24.03 20.27 18.51
CA ILE A 47 -22.62 20.65 18.58
C ILE A 47 -21.79 19.50 18.02
N THR A 48 -21.25 19.68 16.82
CA THR A 48 -20.29 18.75 16.24
C THR A 48 -18.88 19.09 16.74
N VAL A 49 -18.30 18.22 17.57
CA VAL A 49 -16.87 18.28 17.89
C VAL A 49 -16.14 17.55 16.76
N THR A 50 -15.50 18.29 15.86
CA THR A 50 -14.61 17.68 14.87
C THR A 50 -13.37 17.17 15.58
N ALA A 51 -13.11 15.86 15.47
CA ALA A 51 -11.85 15.29 15.93
C ALA A 51 -10.69 15.92 15.13
N SER A 52 -9.56 16.15 15.78
CA SER A 52 -8.36 16.61 15.07
C SER A 52 -7.93 15.52 14.09
N GLN A 53 -7.85 15.87 12.80
CA GLN A 53 -7.39 14.98 11.75
C GLN A 53 -5.89 15.15 11.51
N VAL A 54 -5.27 14.09 10.98
CA VAL A 54 -3.91 14.09 10.44
C VAL A 54 -3.96 13.82 8.93
N ASP A 55 -2.80 13.95 8.30
CA ASP A 55 -2.57 13.72 6.88
C ASP A 55 -1.18 13.10 6.82
N LEU A 56 -1.12 11.76 6.81
CA LEU A 56 0.11 10.99 6.82
C LEU A 56 0.33 10.28 5.49
N SER A 57 1.47 10.54 4.88
CA SER A 57 1.89 9.84 3.66
C SER A 57 3.16 9.03 3.88
N LEU A 58 3.33 7.97 3.09
CA LEU A 58 4.46 7.06 3.13
C LEU A 58 5.18 7.04 1.78
N LYS A 59 6.51 7.05 1.83
CA LYS A 59 7.35 6.82 0.65
C LYS A 59 8.40 5.76 0.92
N LYS A 60 8.41 4.75 0.07
CA LYS A 60 9.38 3.67 0.06
C LYS A 60 10.34 3.83 -1.12
N MET A 61 11.60 3.47 -0.91
CA MET A 61 12.64 3.50 -1.93
C MET A 61 13.56 2.30 -1.75
N ILE A 62 14.17 1.86 -2.85
CA ILE A 62 15.21 0.83 -2.86
C ILE A 62 16.49 1.34 -3.54
N SER A 63 17.65 0.90 -3.07
CA SER A 63 18.96 1.36 -3.57
C SER A 63 19.25 1.01 -5.02
N THR A 64 18.67 -0.07 -5.55
CA THR A 64 18.77 -0.45 -6.97
C THR A 64 17.54 -1.26 -7.38
N LYS A 65 17.09 -1.10 -8.63
CA LYS A 65 15.99 -1.87 -9.23
C LYS A 65 16.47 -3.17 -9.89
N ILE A 66 17.78 -3.32 -10.11
CA ILE A 66 18.39 -4.53 -10.68
C ILE A 66 19.53 -4.96 -9.75
N ALA A 67 19.50 -6.20 -9.30
CA ALA A 67 20.50 -6.79 -8.41
C ALA A 67 20.94 -8.17 -8.91
N GLN A 68 22.05 -8.66 -8.40
CA GLN A 68 22.52 -10.03 -8.60
C GLN A 68 22.22 -10.89 -7.38
N LEU A 69 22.18 -12.20 -7.58
CA LEU A 69 21.99 -13.15 -6.48
C LEU A 69 23.11 -12.97 -5.44
N GLY A 70 22.73 -12.73 -4.20
CA GLY A 70 23.65 -12.49 -3.09
C GLY A 70 23.98 -11.02 -2.82
N ASP A 71 23.54 -10.09 -3.67
CA ASP A 71 23.70 -8.65 -3.43
C ASP A 71 22.94 -8.20 -2.19
N THR A 72 23.47 -7.17 -1.53
CA THR A 72 22.80 -6.49 -0.41
C THR A 72 22.16 -5.20 -0.90
N LEU A 73 20.84 -5.10 -0.75
CA LEU A 73 20.05 -3.92 -1.08
C LEU A 73 19.66 -3.18 0.19
N THR A 74 19.50 -1.85 0.08
CA THR A 74 19.01 -1.01 1.17
C THR A 74 17.62 -0.48 0.82
N TYR A 75 16.65 -0.74 1.69
CA TYR A 75 15.35 -0.10 1.66
C TYR A 75 15.37 1.15 2.55
N THR A 76 14.65 2.18 2.10
CA THR A 76 14.39 3.41 2.85
C THR A 76 12.89 3.66 2.88
N ILE A 77 12.31 3.85 4.06
CA ILE A 77 10.92 4.25 4.26
C ILE A 77 10.93 5.63 4.91
N LYS A 78 10.14 6.55 4.38
CA LYS A 78 9.85 7.85 4.96
C LYS A 78 8.37 7.95 5.25
N VAL A 79 8.04 8.53 6.41
CA VAL A 79 6.67 8.92 6.76
C VAL A 79 6.65 10.41 6.99
N PHE A 80 5.69 11.08 6.37
CA PHE A 80 5.47 12.52 6.43
C PHE A 80 4.18 12.78 7.20
N ASN A 81 4.15 13.88 7.96
CA ASN A 81 2.90 14.42 8.48
C ASN A 81 2.67 15.80 7.86
N GLU A 82 1.79 15.86 6.86
CA GLU A 82 1.52 17.04 6.06
C GLU A 82 0.47 17.95 6.71
N SER A 83 -0.17 17.46 7.76
CA SER A 83 -1.17 18.21 8.53
C SER A 83 -0.57 19.23 9.50
N GLY A 84 -1.43 20.15 9.97
CA GLY A 84 -1.14 21.05 11.09
C GLY A 84 -1.26 20.40 12.48
N THR A 85 -1.56 19.10 12.55
CA THR A 85 -1.85 18.35 13.79
C THR A 85 -0.68 17.45 14.15
N LEU A 86 -0.42 17.25 15.45
CA LEU A 86 0.52 16.21 15.91
C LEU A 86 -0.10 14.83 15.68
N ALA A 87 0.56 13.95 14.93
CA ALA A 87 0.16 12.55 14.82
C ALA A 87 0.76 11.72 15.95
N THR A 88 -0.02 10.84 16.56
CA THR A 88 0.38 10.00 17.70
C THR A 88 0.05 8.52 17.50
N GLY A 89 0.80 7.65 18.17
CA GLY A 89 0.60 6.20 18.05
C GLY A 89 0.95 5.65 16.66
N VAL A 90 1.80 6.35 15.91
CA VAL A 90 2.12 6.00 14.52
C VAL A 90 3.00 4.74 14.47
N GLU A 91 2.58 3.77 13.68
CA GLU A 91 3.33 2.54 13.37
C GLU A 91 3.33 2.27 11.87
N VAL A 92 4.43 1.73 11.36
CA VAL A 92 4.54 1.24 9.98
C VAL A 92 4.77 -0.25 10.00
N SER A 93 4.09 -0.96 9.10
CA SER A 93 4.35 -2.36 8.80
C SER A 93 4.99 -2.51 7.43
N ASP A 94 5.92 -3.45 7.29
CA ASP A 94 6.59 -3.74 6.03
C ASP A 94 6.84 -5.25 5.91
N SER A 95 6.25 -5.87 4.90
CA SER A 95 6.29 -7.33 4.71
C SER A 95 7.41 -7.73 3.76
N LEU A 96 8.42 -8.44 4.28
CA LEU A 96 9.54 -8.94 3.49
C LEU A 96 9.17 -10.25 2.79
N ALA A 97 9.34 -10.28 1.46
CA ALA A 97 9.20 -11.50 0.69
C ALA A 97 10.21 -12.58 1.14
N THR A 98 9.83 -13.87 1.07
CA THR A 98 10.71 -14.99 1.42
C THR A 98 11.90 -15.17 0.46
N SER A 99 11.88 -14.46 -0.66
CA SER A 99 12.95 -14.38 -1.66
C SER A 99 14.12 -13.47 -1.27
N VAL A 100 14.01 -12.77 -0.12
CA VAL A 100 15.08 -11.97 0.44
C VAL A 100 15.38 -12.39 1.88
N GLN A 101 16.62 -12.15 2.30
CA GLN A 101 17.06 -12.38 3.67
C GLN A 101 17.38 -11.05 4.35
N PHE A 102 16.69 -10.73 5.44
CA PHE A 102 17.00 -9.54 6.25
C PHE A 102 18.42 -9.61 6.84
N ILE A 103 19.14 -8.49 6.83
CA ILE A 103 20.45 -8.37 7.52
C ILE A 103 20.21 -7.91 8.96
N THR A 104 20.39 -8.82 9.91
CA THR A 104 20.24 -8.53 11.34
C THR A 104 21.09 -7.35 11.79
N GLY A 105 20.51 -6.44 12.57
CA GLY A 105 21.20 -5.24 13.08
C GLY A 105 21.36 -4.12 12.05
N SER A 106 20.73 -4.22 10.87
CA SER A 106 20.81 -3.18 9.84
C SER A 106 19.81 -2.02 9.99
N PHE A 107 18.88 -2.10 10.95
CA PHE A 107 17.92 -1.04 11.20
C PHE A 107 18.62 0.27 11.59
N THR A 108 18.25 1.35 10.92
CA THR A 108 18.60 2.72 11.33
C THR A 108 17.35 3.58 11.25
N THR A 109 16.92 4.15 12.38
CA THR A 109 15.73 5.00 12.48
C THR A 109 16.14 6.42 12.89
N THR A 110 15.44 7.44 12.38
CA THR A 110 15.55 8.79 12.92
C THR A 110 14.72 8.97 14.19
N ARG A 111 13.68 8.14 14.37
CA ARG A 111 12.78 8.13 15.54
C ARG A 111 12.18 6.75 15.76
N GLY A 112 11.88 6.43 17.01
CA GLY A 112 11.26 5.17 17.38
C GLY A 112 12.16 3.96 17.17
N THR A 113 11.56 2.77 17.22
CA THR A 113 12.29 1.50 17.14
C THR A 113 11.64 0.57 16.13
N ALA A 114 12.47 -0.15 15.35
CA ALA A 114 12.01 -1.17 14.42
C ALA A 114 12.35 -2.57 14.94
N THR A 115 11.43 -3.51 14.73
CA THR A 115 11.60 -4.93 15.05
C THR A 115 11.21 -5.78 13.84
N LEU A 116 11.69 -7.01 13.78
CA LEU A 116 11.32 -7.98 12.74
C LEU A 116 10.73 -9.22 13.42
N THR A 117 9.48 -9.56 13.10
CA THR A 117 8.81 -10.77 13.58
C THR A 117 8.09 -11.42 12.41
N ASN A 118 8.31 -12.72 12.19
CA ASN A 118 7.65 -13.48 11.11
C ASN A 118 7.74 -12.81 9.72
N ASN A 119 8.94 -12.34 9.35
CA ASN A 119 9.19 -11.61 8.10
C ASN A 119 8.44 -10.27 7.94
N VAL A 120 7.78 -9.78 8.99
CA VAL A 120 7.16 -8.46 9.02
C VAL A 120 7.99 -7.54 9.90
N ILE A 121 8.44 -6.44 9.31
CA ILE A 121 9.06 -5.34 10.05
C ILE A 121 7.93 -4.51 10.65
N VAL A 122 8.00 -4.25 11.95
CA VAL A 122 7.13 -3.30 12.65
C VAL A 122 8.01 -2.17 13.15
N TRP A 123 7.74 -0.95 12.66
CA TRP A 123 8.41 0.27 13.07
C TRP A 123 7.47 1.12 13.91
N THR A 124 7.68 1.09 15.22
CA THR A 124 6.93 1.91 16.18
C THR A 124 7.60 3.28 16.29
N ILE A 125 6.96 4.29 15.69
CA ILE A 125 7.49 5.66 15.61
C ILE A 125 7.13 6.47 16.86
N GLY A 126 5.91 6.29 17.37
CA GLY A 126 5.36 7.09 18.45
C GLY A 126 4.64 8.32 17.90
N SER A 127 5.27 9.49 17.91
CA SER A 127 4.65 10.72 17.44
C SER A 127 5.47 11.40 16.33
N ILE A 128 4.77 12.00 15.37
CA ILE A 128 5.34 12.78 14.26
C ILE A 128 4.79 14.21 14.36
N GLY A 129 5.67 15.20 14.42
CA GLY A 129 5.28 16.61 14.54
C GLY A 129 4.43 17.07 13.36
N ALA A 130 3.75 18.21 13.54
CA ALA A 130 2.97 18.83 12.48
C ALA A 130 3.85 19.57 11.44
N ASN A 131 3.23 20.05 10.37
CA ASN A 131 3.79 20.97 9.37
C ASN A 131 4.98 20.38 8.60
N GLY A 132 4.89 19.11 8.19
CA GLY A 132 5.87 18.44 7.36
C GLY A 132 7.01 17.74 8.12
N ASP A 133 6.86 17.46 9.42
CA ASP A 133 7.84 16.62 10.13
C ASP A 133 7.94 15.26 9.42
N THR A 134 9.17 14.77 9.29
CA THR A 134 9.48 13.57 8.52
C THR A 134 10.35 12.64 9.35
N VAL A 135 9.95 11.38 9.42
CA VAL A 135 10.75 10.33 10.04
C VAL A 135 11.23 9.34 8.98
N THR A 136 12.33 8.64 9.23
CA THR A 136 12.93 7.72 8.27
C THR A 136 13.39 6.44 8.96
N LEU A 137 13.12 5.32 8.30
CA LEU A 137 13.70 4.00 8.59
C LEU A 137 14.53 3.56 7.38
N THR A 138 15.73 3.05 7.62
CA THR A 138 16.48 2.28 6.62
C THR A 138 16.82 0.89 7.15
N TYR A 139 16.87 -0.08 6.25
CA TYR A 139 17.26 -1.44 6.56
C TYR A 139 17.83 -2.16 5.33
N LYS A 140 18.56 -3.26 5.55
CA LYS A 140 19.22 -4.00 4.49
C LYS A 140 18.66 -5.41 4.34
N VAL A 141 18.57 -5.86 3.09
CA VAL A 141 18.22 -7.24 2.73
C VAL A 141 19.25 -7.79 1.75
N LYS A 142 19.41 -9.11 1.74
CA LYS A 142 20.19 -9.85 0.75
C LYS A 142 19.25 -10.55 -0.23
N ALA A 143 19.49 -10.41 -1.53
CA ALA A 143 18.77 -11.15 -2.55
C ALA A 143 19.19 -12.63 -2.51
N ILE A 144 18.23 -13.56 -2.35
CA ILE A 144 18.52 -15.00 -2.22
C ILE A 144 17.77 -15.88 -3.23
N SER A 145 16.95 -15.30 -4.11
CA SER A 145 16.38 -16.01 -5.25
C SER A 145 16.39 -15.12 -6.49
N GLU A 146 16.25 -15.75 -7.65
CA GLU A 146 16.00 -15.06 -8.93
C GLU A 146 14.54 -14.59 -9.00
N GLY A 147 14.26 -13.67 -9.93
CA GLY A 147 12.92 -13.18 -10.24
C GLY A 147 12.68 -11.72 -9.85
N ILE A 148 11.41 -11.33 -9.89
CA ILE A 148 10.97 -10.00 -9.47
C ILE A 148 10.53 -10.10 -8.01
N HIS A 149 11.00 -9.18 -7.19
CA HIS A 149 10.72 -9.12 -5.77
C HIS A 149 9.95 -7.85 -5.48
N PHE A 150 8.79 -7.98 -4.86
CA PHE A 150 7.99 -6.86 -4.40
C PHE A 150 8.09 -6.75 -2.88
N ASN A 151 8.02 -5.52 -2.39
CA ASN A 151 7.99 -5.22 -0.98
C ASN A 151 7.07 -4.03 -0.76
N THR A 152 6.02 -4.21 0.02
CA THR A 152 5.07 -3.16 0.37
C THR A 152 5.27 -2.72 1.82
N ALA A 153 5.23 -1.42 2.05
CA ALA A 153 5.17 -0.81 3.37
C ALA A 153 3.86 -0.02 3.50
N GLU A 154 3.34 0.06 4.72
CA GLU A 154 2.07 0.71 5.02
C GLU A 154 2.14 1.35 6.40
N ILE A 155 1.56 2.54 6.56
CA ILE A 155 1.24 3.07 7.88
C ILE A 155 0.13 2.20 8.47
N SER A 156 0.49 1.31 9.38
CA SER A 156 -0.43 0.30 9.90
C SER A 156 -1.32 0.82 11.03
N LYS A 157 -0.99 1.99 11.59
CA LYS A 157 -1.70 2.55 12.74
C LYS A 157 -1.39 4.03 12.94
N THR A 158 -2.41 4.78 13.34
CA THR A 158 -2.33 6.08 14.02
C THR A 158 -3.54 6.22 14.97
N ASN A 159 -3.49 7.14 15.94
CA ASN A 159 -4.60 7.39 16.86
C ASN A 159 -5.63 8.38 16.30
N GLU A 160 -5.16 9.35 15.51
CA GLU A 160 -5.98 10.34 14.84
C GLU A 160 -6.48 9.81 13.49
N PRO A 161 -7.71 10.13 13.07
CA PRO A 161 -8.18 9.79 11.73
C PRO A 161 -7.34 10.52 10.68
N ASP A 162 -6.93 9.77 9.66
CA ASP A 162 -6.31 10.32 8.45
C ASP A 162 -7.38 10.86 7.50
N VAL A 163 -7.07 11.90 6.75
CA VAL A 163 -8.04 12.67 5.96
C VAL A 163 -8.45 11.96 4.68
N ASP A 164 -7.55 11.20 4.07
CA ASP A 164 -7.77 10.53 2.77
C ASP A 164 -7.30 9.07 2.71
N SER A 165 -6.69 8.57 3.79
CA SER A 165 -6.20 7.19 3.91
C SER A 165 -6.83 6.44 5.10
N THR A 166 -6.82 5.10 5.08
CA THR A 166 -7.25 4.28 6.22
C THR A 166 -6.12 3.33 6.66
N PRO A 167 -5.34 3.70 7.70
CA PRO A 167 -4.20 2.93 8.17
C PRO A 167 -4.50 1.45 8.42
N GLY A 168 -3.69 0.56 7.83
CA GLY A 168 -3.77 -0.89 8.04
C GLY A 168 -4.85 -1.61 7.23
N ASN A 169 -5.38 -0.99 6.16
CA ASN A 169 -6.37 -1.60 5.26
C ASN A 169 -5.74 -2.32 4.05
N GLY A 170 -4.44 -2.17 3.80
CA GLY A 170 -3.72 -2.75 2.66
C GLY A 170 -4.13 -2.19 1.29
N ASN A 171 -4.66 -0.98 1.21
CA ASN A 171 -5.09 -0.38 -0.05
C ASN A 171 -3.92 0.30 -0.80
N ASN A 172 -3.39 -0.37 -1.82
CA ASN A 172 -2.27 0.15 -2.63
C ASN A 172 -2.60 1.42 -3.47
N SER A 173 -3.82 1.96 -3.40
CA SER A 173 -4.18 3.22 -4.06
C SER A 173 -4.17 4.42 -3.11
N GLU A 174 -4.00 4.19 -1.82
CA GLU A 174 -3.81 5.19 -0.77
C GLU A 174 -2.33 5.59 -0.67
N ASP A 175 -2.05 6.75 -0.10
CA ASP A 175 -0.71 7.32 -0.03
C ASP A 175 0.04 6.97 1.26
N ASP A 176 -0.64 6.30 2.20
CA ASP A 176 -0.06 5.66 3.37
C ASP A 176 0.54 4.27 3.05
N ASN A 177 0.39 3.82 1.80
CA ASN A 177 0.91 2.58 1.24
C ASN A 177 1.88 2.84 0.09
N ASP A 178 3.06 2.21 0.10
CA ASP A 178 3.98 2.28 -1.03
C ASP A 178 4.65 0.93 -1.29
N GLN A 179 4.76 0.58 -2.57
CA GLN A 179 5.33 -0.66 -3.04
C GLN A 179 6.57 -0.40 -3.88
N GLU A 180 7.65 -1.07 -3.50
CA GLU A 180 8.89 -1.07 -4.24
C GLU A 180 9.24 -2.45 -4.74
N CYS A 181 9.99 -2.51 -5.85
CA CYS A 181 10.42 -3.76 -6.44
C CYS A 181 11.89 -3.73 -6.85
N PHE A 182 12.47 -4.90 -7.04
CA PHE A 182 13.71 -5.09 -7.80
C PHE A 182 13.71 -6.44 -8.53
N THR A 183 14.58 -6.57 -9.53
CA THR A 183 14.78 -7.79 -10.31
C THR A 183 16.13 -8.41 -10.01
N VAL A 184 16.14 -9.72 -9.80
CA VAL A 184 17.31 -10.59 -9.95
C VAL A 184 17.14 -11.40 -11.24
N PRO A 185 18.07 -11.29 -12.21
CA PRO A 185 17.95 -12.00 -13.48
C PRO A 185 17.79 -13.52 -13.33
N PHE A 186 16.96 -14.11 -14.19
CA PHE A 186 16.88 -15.56 -14.34
C PHE A 186 18.04 -16.05 -15.19
N LYS A 187 18.78 -17.05 -14.71
CA LYS A 187 19.87 -17.67 -15.48
C LYS A 187 19.38 -18.95 -16.13
N LEU A 188 19.17 -18.92 -17.44
CA LEU A 188 18.63 -20.05 -18.18
C LEU A 188 19.70 -20.81 -18.97
N CYS A 189 19.57 -22.13 -18.94
CA CYS A 189 20.28 -23.03 -19.83
C CYS A 189 19.61 -23.16 -21.20
N PRO A 190 20.34 -23.64 -22.21
CA PRO A 190 19.73 -23.92 -23.52
C PRO A 190 18.51 -24.82 -23.38
N LEU A 191 17.40 -24.43 -24.04
CA LEU A 191 16.09 -25.09 -24.02
C LEU A 191 15.24 -24.90 -22.76
N GLU A 192 15.78 -24.29 -21.70
CA GLU A 192 14.97 -23.90 -20.55
C GLU A 192 14.06 -22.73 -20.89
N LYS A 193 12.94 -22.66 -20.19
CA LYS A 193 11.92 -21.64 -20.37
C LYS A 193 11.33 -21.27 -19.02
N ILE A 194 10.99 -20.00 -18.84
CA ILE A 194 10.21 -19.53 -17.71
C ILE A 194 8.81 -19.15 -18.18
N GLN A 195 7.80 -19.48 -17.39
CA GLN A 195 6.46 -18.97 -17.60
C GLN A 195 6.29 -17.73 -16.72
N ALA A 196 6.02 -16.59 -17.35
CA ALA A 196 5.62 -15.38 -16.65
C ALA A 196 4.08 -15.28 -16.66
N SER A 197 3.51 -14.73 -15.59
CA SER A 197 2.06 -14.56 -15.44
C SER A 197 1.76 -13.19 -14.83
N ALA A 198 0.98 -12.38 -15.53
CA ALA A 198 0.44 -11.13 -15.04
C ALA A 198 -0.85 -11.39 -14.24
N PRO A 199 -1.16 -10.58 -13.20
CA PRO A 199 -2.38 -10.76 -12.41
C PRO A 199 -3.67 -10.83 -13.23
N GLU A 200 -4.63 -11.64 -12.78
CA GLU A 200 -5.88 -11.91 -13.51
C GLU A 200 -6.78 -10.68 -13.65
N TYR A 201 -6.69 -9.73 -12.71
CA TYR A 201 -7.46 -8.48 -12.79
C TYR A 201 -6.97 -7.54 -13.90
N LEU A 202 -5.78 -7.77 -14.47
CA LEU A 202 -5.28 -6.96 -15.58
C LEU A 202 -5.88 -7.41 -16.91
N THR A 203 -6.31 -6.42 -17.70
CA THR A 203 -6.92 -6.65 -19.01
C THR A 203 -6.03 -6.13 -20.14
N ASN A 204 -6.15 -6.76 -21.32
CA ASN A 204 -5.37 -6.43 -22.52
C ASN A 204 -3.85 -6.45 -22.31
N VAL A 205 -3.35 -7.45 -21.59
CA VAL A 205 -1.91 -7.59 -21.32
C VAL A 205 -1.13 -7.79 -22.63
N GLN A 206 -0.13 -6.94 -22.87
CA GLN A 206 0.77 -6.99 -24.02
C GLN A 206 2.22 -7.08 -23.54
N TRP A 207 2.97 -8.09 -24.00
CA TRP A 207 4.36 -8.32 -23.60
C TRP A 207 5.33 -7.75 -24.64
N TYR A 208 6.42 -7.15 -24.18
CA TYR A 208 7.46 -6.54 -25.00
C TYR A 208 8.83 -7.10 -24.61
N LYS A 209 9.77 -7.03 -25.56
CA LYS A 209 11.16 -7.44 -25.37
C LYS A 209 12.10 -6.30 -25.75
N ASP A 210 13.13 -6.08 -24.93
CA ASP A 210 14.24 -5.15 -25.15
C ASP A 210 13.81 -3.73 -25.52
N GLY A 211 12.70 -3.25 -24.94
CA GLY A 211 12.16 -1.91 -25.20
C GLY A 211 11.51 -1.72 -26.57
N GLY A 212 11.24 -2.81 -27.31
CA GLY A 212 10.52 -2.76 -28.58
C GLY A 212 9.10 -2.19 -28.44
N SER A 213 8.59 -1.57 -29.50
CA SER A 213 7.24 -0.98 -29.55
C SER A 213 6.15 -1.96 -30.03
N THR A 214 6.55 -3.11 -30.57
CA THR A 214 5.65 -4.18 -31.03
C THR A 214 5.56 -5.28 -29.99
N PRO A 215 4.36 -5.70 -29.56
CA PRO A 215 4.24 -6.77 -28.59
C PRO A 215 4.68 -8.11 -29.20
N ILE A 216 5.39 -8.92 -28.41
CA ILE A 216 5.82 -10.28 -28.78
C ILE A 216 4.70 -11.30 -28.57
N VAL A 217 3.84 -11.10 -27.57
CA VAL A 217 2.74 -11.97 -27.16
C VAL A 217 1.66 -11.12 -26.48
N SER A 218 0.40 -11.46 -26.67
CA SER A 218 -0.73 -10.91 -25.92
C SER A 218 -1.31 -11.97 -24.98
N GLY A 219 -1.80 -11.55 -23.81
CA GLY A 219 -2.43 -12.41 -22.81
C GLY A 219 -1.69 -12.40 -21.47
N ASN A 220 -2.35 -12.89 -20.42
CA ASN A 220 -1.83 -12.81 -19.05
C ASN A 220 -0.66 -13.78 -18.80
N THR A 221 -0.38 -14.74 -19.70
CA THR A 221 0.72 -15.68 -19.56
C THR A 221 1.62 -15.68 -20.78
N VAL A 222 2.94 -15.77 -20.58
CA VAL A 222 3.93 -15.89 -21.67
C VAL A 222 5.04 -16.87 -21.29
N LEU A 223 5.54 -17.62 -22.27
CA LEU A 223 6.67 -18.52 -22.11
C LEU A 223 7.92 -17.87 -22.71
N LEU A 224 8.89 -17.55 -21.86
CA LEU A 224 10.10 -16.82 -22.21
C LEU A 224 11.31 -17.75 -22.17
N SER A 225 12.18 -17.67 -23.18
CA SER A 225 13.33 -18.56 -23.33
C SER A 225 14.56 -17.90 -23.96
N GLU A 226 14.40 -16.67 -24.46
CA GLU A 226 15.51 -15.94 -25.05
C GLU A 226 16.10 -15.01 -24.00
N VAL A 227 17.40 -14.75 -24.10
CA VAL A 227 18.02 -13.68 -23.31
C VAL A 227 17.41 -12.34 -23.70
N GLY A 228 17.26 -11.46 -22.71
CA GLY A 228 16.70 -10.13 -22.90
C GLY A 228 15.94 -9.62 -21.68
N THR A 229 15.41 -8.41 -21.85
CA THR A 229 14.58 -7.72 -20.86
C THR A 229 13.14 -7.72 -21.33
N TYR A 230 12.22 -8.19 -20.48
CA TYR A 230 10.81 -8.31 -20.80
C TYR A 230 9.96 -7.44 -19.88
N THR A 231 9.01 -6.75 -20.48
CA THR A 231 8.02 -5.90 -19.80
C THR A 231 6.62 -6.20 -20.35
N PHE A 232 5.59 -5.71 -19.68
CA PHE A 232 4.23 -5.76 -20.20
C PHE A 232 3.49 -4.45 -19.97
N THR A 233 2.42 -4.23 -20.74
CA THR A 233 1.42 -3.16 -20.51
C THR A 233 0.03 -3.77 -20.34
N ALA A 234 -0.91 -3.05 -19.71
CA ALA A 234 -2.31 -3.44 -19.54
C ALA A 234 -3.22 -2.21 -19.70
N SER A 235 -4.51 -2.40 -20.01
CA SER A 235 -5.45 -1.30 -20.31
C SER A 235 -6.08 -0.64 -19.08
N ASN A 236 -6.25 -1.36 -17.97
CA ASN A 236 -6.92 -0.86 -16.77
C ASN A 236 -5.97 -0.29 -15.71
N GLN A 237 -4.67 -0.41 -15.93
CA GLN A 237 -3.62 0.34 -15.24
C GLN A 237 -2.44 0.49 -16.20
N GLN A 238 -1.95 1.72 -16.39
CA GLN A 238 -0.51 1.87 -16.60
C GLN A 238 0.13 1.39 -15.29
N CYS A 239 1.17 0.54 -15.34
CA CYS A 239 1.99 0.26 -14.16
C CYS A 239 2.12 1.57 -13.35
N PRO A 240 1.78 1.59 -12.05
CA PRO A 240 1.93 2.80 -11.25
C PRO A 240 3.32 3.37 -11.51
N ALA A 241 3.37 4.67 -11.76
CA ALA A 241 4.57 5.38 -12.15
C ALA A 241 5.77 4.94 -11.31
N GLY A 242 6.72 4.22 -11.93
CA GLY A 242 7.97 3.75 -11.29
C GLY A 242 8.04 2.28 -10.83
N GLY A 243 6.98 1.48 -11.01
CA GLY A 243 6.82 0.19 -10.30
C GLY A 243 6.98 -1.13 -11.07
N CYS A 244 7.18 -1.15 -12.39
CA CYS A 244 7.36 -2.43 -13.11
C CYS A 244 8.84 -2.78 -13.26
N CYS A 245 9.36 -3.52 -12.29
CA CYS A 245 10.65 -4.18 -12.43
C CYS A 245 10.56 -5.20 -13.57
N PRO A 246 11.46 -5.13 -14.56
CA PRO A 246 11.36 -5.99 -15.73
C PRO A 246 11.73 -7.43 -15.38
N ILE A 247 11.25 -8.39 -16.17
CA ILE A 247 11.81 -9.74 -16.13
C ILE A 247 13.10 -9.71 -16.96
N ILE A 248 14.22 -10.16 -16.38
CA ILE A 248 15.51 -10.21 -17.08
C ILE A 248 15.94 -11.65 -17.20
N ILE A 249 16.30 -12.09 -18.42
CA ILE A 249 16.86 -13.41 -18.69
C ILE A 249 18.29 -13.25 -19.18
N GLU A 250 19.19 -13.94 -18.48
CA GLU A 250 20.61 -14.05 -18.80
C GLU A 250 20.97 -15.51 -19.15
N SER A 251 22.04 -15.70 -19.90
CA SER A 251 22.58 -17.04 -20.16
C SER A 251 23.25 -17.61 -18.90
N SER A 252 22.98 -18.88 -18.60
CA SER A 252 23.71 -19.61 -17.57
C SER A 252 24.98 -20.25 -18.13
N ASP A 253 26.13 -19.97 -17.50
CA ASP A 253 27.42 -20.61 -17.84
C ASP A 253 27.62 -21.96 -17.14
N ASN A 254 26.78 -22.28 -16.14
CA ASN A 254 26.89 -23.47 -15.29
C ASN A 254 25.88 -24.57 -15.67
N CYS A 255 25.52 -24.64 -16.95
CA CYS A 255 24.62 -25.67 -17.42
C CYS A 255 25.25 -27.05 -17.28
N CYS A 256 24.51 -27.99 -16.68
CA CYS A 256 24.85 -29.40 -16.84
C CYS A 256 24.96 -29.67 -18.35
N PRO A 257 26.07 -30.27 -18.83
CA PRO A 257 26.17 -30.61 -20.24
C PRO A 257 24.95 -31.44 -20.58
N THR A 258 24.26 -31.07 -21.65
CA THR A 258 23.23 -31.95 -22.21
C THR A 258 23.91 -33.31 -22.35
N GLN A 259 23.39 -34.34 -21.67
CA GLN A 259 23.85 -35.69 -21.95
C GLN A 259 23.46 -35.97 -23.40
N ILE A 260 24.36 -35.65 -24.33
CA ILE A 260 24.27 -36.10 -25.69
C ILE A 260 24.57 -37.59 -25.60
N CYS A 261 23.54 -38.40 -25.37
CA CYS A 261 23.60 -39.83 -25.63
C CYS A 261 23.78 -39.99 -27.15
N ILE A 262 25.03 -39.90 -27.62
CA ILE A 262 25.39 -40.31 -28.98
C ILE A 262 25.33 -41.83 -28.97
N PRO A 263 24.40 -42.48 -29.71
CA PRO A 263 24.44 -43.93 -29.86
C PRO A 263 25.75 -44.31 -30.54
N PHE A 264 26.56 -45.14 -29.88
CA PHE A 264 27.78 -45.71 -30.46
C PHE A 264 27.65 -47.22 -30.53
N THR A 265 28.16 -47.81 -31.61
CA THR A 265 28.13 -49.25 -31.83
C THR A 265 29.50 -49.85 -31.51
N ILE A 266 29.59 -50.69 -30.47
CA ILE A 266 30.78 -51.50 -30.21
C ILE A 266 30.75 -52.71 -31.14
N THR A 267 31.71 -52.83 -32.06
CA THR A 267 31.93 -54.05 -32.85
C THR A 267 33.19 -54.78 -32.40
N LYS A 268 33.02 -56.02 -31.92
CA LYS A 268 34.13 -56.92 -31.57
C LYS A 268 34.70 -57.54 -32.85
N LYS A 269 35.92 -57.16 -33.23
CA LYS A 269 36.67 -57.86 -34.30
C LYS A 269 37.50 -58.99 -33.68
N ARG A 270 37.29 -60.23 -34.14
CA ARG A 270 38.25 -61.33 -33.92
C ARG A 270 39.46 -61.08 -34.83
N LYS A 271 40.67 -61.25 -34.28
CA LYS A 271 41.88 -61.42 -35.08
C LYS A 271 41.80 -62.73 -35.85
#